data_AF-A0A7S3LCK5-F1
#
_entry.id   AF-A0A7S3LCK5-F1
#
_cell.length_a   1.000
_cell.length_b   1.000
_cell.length_c   1.000
_cell.angle_alpha   90.00
_cell.angle_beta   90.00
_cell.angle_gamma   90.00
#
_symmetry.space_group_name_H-M   'P 1'
#
loop_
_entity.id
_entity.type
_entity.pdbx_description
1 polymer ?
#
loop_
_entity_poly.entity_id
_entity_poly.type
_entity_poly.pdbx_seq_one_letter_code
_entity_poly.pdbx_strand_id
1 'polypeptide(L)'
;GLLFGERAPSDLLVVHIRWGDKFWEMDLVPIDEYIAAVHDILEKQKRDHNSTVNIYLACEDPNAVKAFLEAAPETWNVFVDRTFVELTPYRPAKGNRASWVARNTKGR
;
A
#
# COMPACT_ATOMS: atom_id res chain seq x y z
N GLY A 1 -13.61 7.00 -11.22
CA GLY A 1 -12.74 7.16 -12.40
C GLY A 1 -11.71 6.04 -12.43
N LEU A 2 -11.06 5.82 -13.57
CA LEU A 2 -9.86 4.97 -13.64
C LEU A 2 -8.75 5.62 -12.81
N LEU A 3 -7.98 4.80 -12.09
CA LEU A 3 -6.99 5.26 -11.11
C LEU A 3 -5.91 6.19 -11.71
N PHE A 4 -5.61 6.00 -13.00
CA PHE A 4 -4.57 6.72 -13.74
C PHE A 4 -5.14 7.60 -14.88
N GLY A 5 -6.45 7.89 -14.88
CA GLY A 5 -7.09 8.54 -16.04
C GLY A 5 -7.17 7.58 -17.23
N GLU A 6 -6.49 7.87 -18.34
CA GLU A 6 -6.55 7.05 -19.57
C GLU A 6 -5.50 5.93 -19.60
N ARG A 7 -4.31 6.13 -19.02
CA ARG A 7 -3.21 5.15 -19.03
C ARG A 7 -2.29 5.31 -17.82
N ALA A 8 -1.80 4.19 -17.29
CA ALA A 8 -0.79 4.19 -16.24
C ALA A 8 0.55 4.80 -16.73
N PRO A 9 1.29 5.53 -15.86
CA PRO A 9 2.63 6.00 -16.18
C PRO A 9 3.57 4.85 -16.57
N SER A 10 4.45 5.07 -17.55
CA SER A 10 5.40 4.04 -18.01
C SER A 10 6.51 3.74 -17.01
N ASP A 11 6.75 4.66 -16.07
CA ASP A 11 7.80 4.59 -15.05
C ASP A 11 7.22 4.30 -13.65
N LEU A 12 6.02 3.71 -13.61
CA LEU A 12 5.29 3.38 -12.40
C LEU A 12 5.99 2.29 -11.59
N LEU A 13 6.29 2.60 -10.33
CA LEU A 13 6.72 1.60 -9.34
C LEU A 13 5.51 1.11 -8.54
N VAL A 14 5.43 -0.18 -8.29
CA VAL A 14 4.35 -0.77 -7.48
C VAL A 14 4.90 -1.11 -6.10
N VAL A 15 4.26 -0.56 -5.07
CA VAL A 15 4.52 -0.89 -3.67
C VAL A 15 3.29 -1.59 -3.12
N HIS A 16 3.46 -2.82 -2.63
CA HIS A 16 2.39 -3.57 -1.98
C HIS A 16 2.70 -3.71 -0.50
N ILE A 17 1.88 -3.06 0.34
CA ILE A 17 2.00 -3.15 1.80
C ILE A 17 0.90 -4.05 2.32
N ARG A 18 1.31 -5.16 2.95
CA ARG A 18 0.41 -6.12 3.58
C ARG A 18 0.43 -5.92 5.09
N TRP A 19 -0.20 -4.84 5.52
CA TRP A 19 -0.55 -4.59 6.93
C TRP A 19 -2.03 -4.95 7.14
N GLY A 20 -2.43 -5.27 8.37
CA GLY A 20 -3.76 -5.77 8.68
C GLY A 20 -3.69 -7.08 9.44
N ASP A 21 -4.57 -8.04 9.15
CA ASP A 21 -4.66 -9.32 9.86
C ASP A 21 -3.39 -10.19 9.81
N LYS A 22 -2.42 -9.84 8.94
CA LYS A 22 -1.14 -10.53 8.83
C LYS A 22 -0.20 -10.31 10.02
N PHE A 23 -0.44 -9.31 10.89
CA PHE A 23 0.38 -9.13 12.10
C PHE A 23 0.30 -10.33 13.06
N TRP A 24 -0.75 -11.15 12.95
CA TRP A 24 -0.88 -12.39 13.74
C TRP A 24 -0.04 -13.55 13.18
N GLU A 25 0.43 -13.44 11.93
CA GLU A 25 1.20 -14.49 11.24
C GLU A 25 2.69 -14.13 11.11
N MET A 26 3.02 -12.83 11.04
CA MET A 26 4.39 -12.33 10.91
C MET A 26 4.55 -10.93 11.51
N ASP A 27 5.79 -10.58 11.86
CA ASP A 27 6.17 -9.22 12.17
C ASP A 27 5.90 -8.29 10.97
N LEU A 28 5.25 -7.16 11.23
CA LEU A 28 4.98 -6.16 10.21
C LEU A 28 6.28 -5.45 9.84
N VAL A 29 6.59 -5.41 8.55
CA VAL A 29 7.73 -4.66 8.02
C VAL A 29 7.48 -3.16 8.23
N PRO A 30 8.41 -2.41 8.86
CA PRO A 30 8.30 -0.97 9.02
C PRO A 30 8.19 -0.24 7.68
N ILE A 31 7.46 0.88 7.66
CA ILE A 31 7.30 1.70 6.44
C ILE A 31 8.65 2.17 5.88
N ASP A 32 9.60 2.49 6.76
CA ASP A 32 10.93 2.97 6.38
C ASP A 32 11.67 1.97 5.48
N GLU A 33 11.45 0.67 5.66
CA GLU A 33 12.04 -0.36 4.78
C GLU A 33 11.44 -0.31 3.37
N TYR A 34 10.15 -0.02 3.23
CA TYR A 34 9.53 0.18 1.93
C TYR A 34 10.06 1.45 1.26
N ILE A 35 10.22 2.54 2.00
CA ILE A 35 10.79 3.80 1.47
C ILE A 35 12.23 3.57 1.01
N ALA A 36 13.06 2.94 1.84
CA ALA A 36 14.44 2.59 1.49
C ALA A 36 14.49 1.70 0.24
N ALA A 37 13.63 0.69 0.14
CA ALA A 37 13.57 -0.18 -1.03
C ALA A 37 13.22 0.58 -2.32
N VAL A 38 12.32 1.57 -2.26
CA VAL A 38 12.03 2.43 -3.42
C VAL A 38 13.26 3.26 -3.80
N HIS A 39 13.97 3.85 -2.83
CA HIS A 39 15.22 4.57 -3.09
C HIS A 39 16.28 3.68 -3.76
N ASP A 40 16.48 2.46 -3.26
CA ASP A 40 17.41 1.49 -3.84
C ASP A 40 17.06 1.14 -5.30
N ILE A 41 15.76 1.02 -5.62
CA ILE A 41 15.31 0.77 -6.99
C ILE A 41 15.63 1.98 -7.88
N LEU A 42 15.37 3.20 -7.40
CA LEU A 42 15.65 4.43 -8.16
C LEU A 42 17.15 4.59 -8.43
N GLU A 43 18.00 4.30 -7.44
CA GLU A 43 19.45 4.35 -7.59
C GLU A 43 19.93 3.33 -8.64
N LYS A 44 19.43 2.08 -8.59
CA LYS A 44 19.75 1.05 -9.58
C LYS A 44 19.29 1.44 -11.00
N GLN A 45 18.22 2.21 -11.11
CA GLN A 45 17.73 2.77 -12.37
C GLN A 45 18.49 4.04 -12.80
N LYS A 46 19.47 4.50 -12.01
CA LYS A 46 20.20 5.77 -12.20
C LYS A 46 19.26 6.96 -12.32
N ARG A 47 18.12 6.91 -11.63
CA ARG A 47 17.17 8.02 -11.52
C ARG A 47 17.62 8.93 -10.39
N ASP A 48 17.50 10.24 -10.62
CA ASP A 48 17.73 11.22 -9.56
C ASP A 48 16.63 11.10 -8.50
N HIS A 49 17.02 11.10 -7.23
CA HIS A 49 16.10 11.08 -6.09
C HIS A 49 15.23 12.34 -6.03
N ASN A 50 15.64 13.43 -6.68
CA ASN A 50 14.85 14.66 -6.80
C ASN A 50 13.86 14.63 -7.98
N SER A 51 13.90 13.62 -8.83
CA SER A 51 12.94 13.49 -9.94
C SER A 51 11.57 13.04 -9.44
N THR A 52 10.52 13.40 -10.17
CA THR A 52 9.18 12.91 -9.86
C THR A 52 9.12 11.39 -10.05
N VAL A 53 8.58 10.69 -9.06
CA VAL A 53 8.43 9.23 -9.07
C VAL A 53 6.96 8.87 -8.98
N ASN A 54 6.45 8.10 -9.95
CA ASN A 54 5.08 7.61 -9.93
C ASN A 54 5.02 6.29 -9.16
N ILE A 55 4.21 6.23 -8.10
CA ILE A 55 4.07 5.04 -7.24
C ILE A 55 2.63 4.60 -7.19
N TYR A 56 2.37 3.34 -7.49
CA TYR A 56 1.10 2.70 -7.17
C TYR A 56 1.20 1.97 -5.84
N LEU A 57 0.42 2.42 -4.85
CA LEU A 57 0.39 1.85 -3.51
C LEU A 57 -0.81 0.90 -3.38
N ALA A 58 -0.54 -0.40 -3.47
CA ALA A 58 -1.49 -1.44 -3.14
C ALA A 58 -1.48 -1.68 -1.63
N CYS A 59 -2.53 -1.26 -0.93
CA CYS A 59 -2.62 -1.47 0.51
C CYS A 59 -4.08 -1.41 0.96
N GLU A 60 -4.47 -2.33 1.84
CA GLU A 60 -5.82 -2.38 2.42
C GLU A 60 -5.91 -1.70 3.79
N ASP A 61 -4.79 -1.40 4.44
CA ASP A 61 -4.73 -0.82 5.79
C ASP A 61 -4.56 0.72 5.75
N PRO A 62 -5.55 1.51 6.24
CA PRO A 62 -5.46 2.96 6.31
C PRO A 62 -4.28 3.46 7.11
N ASN A 63 -3.86 2.76 8.16
CA ASN A 63 -2.73 3.20 8.97
C ASN A 63 -1.42 3.06 8.18
N ALA A 64 -1.30 2.00 7.39
CA ALA A 64 -0.14 1.79 6.54
C ALA A 64 -0.11 2.77 5.37
N VAL A 65 -1.27 3.02 4.74
CA VAL A 65 -1.41 4.04 3.71
C VAL A 65 -1.01 5.41 4.26
N LYS A 66 -1.57 5.78 5.42
CA LYS A 66 -1.25 7.06 6.07
C LYS A 66 0.24 7.17 6.38
N ALA A 67 0.82 6.14 7.02
CA ALA A 67 2.23 6.15 7.40
C ALA A 67 3.15 6.20 6.15
N PHE A 68 2.81 5.51 5.07
CA PHE A 68 3.54 5.60 3.81
C PHE A 68 3.45 6.99 3.19
N LEU A 69 2.27 7.61 3.16
CA LEU A 69 2.10 8.96 2.63
C LEU A 69 2.81 10.02 3.47
N GLU A 70 2.90 9.85 4.79
CA GLU A 70 3.64 10.74 5.69
C GLU A 70 5.16 10.58 5.55
N ALA A 71 5.64 9.38 5.22
CA ALA A 71 7.07 9.10 5.04
C ALA A 71 7.56 9.34 3.60
N ALA A 72 6.64 9.36 2.62
CA ALA A 72 6.98 9.53 1.22
C ALA A 72 7.53 10.95 0.95
N PRO A 73 8.64 11.09 0.19
CA PRO A 73 9.09 12.37 -0.31
C PRO A 73 8.02 13.12 -1.12
N GLU A 74 7.99 14.44 -1.01
CA GLU A 74 7.03 15.30 -1.74
C GLU A 74 7.16 15.19 -3.27
N THR A 75 8.32 14.73 -3.76
CA THR A 75 8.54 14.48 -5.19
C THR A 75 7.81 13.23 -5.70
N TRP A 76 7.24 12.41 -4.82
CA TRP A 76 6.54 11.19 -5.21
C TRP A 76 5.06 11.45 -5.46
N ASN A 77 4.60 10.98 -6.60
CA ASN A 77 3.20 10.97 -6.98
C ASN A 77 2.59 9.60 -6.64
N VAL A 78 1.93 9.52 -5.48
CA VAL A 78 1.42 8.25 -4.93
C VAL A 78 -0.06 8.05 -5.30
N PHE A 79 -0.32 7.01 -6.09
CA PHE A 79 -1.64 6.53 -6.44
C PHE A 79 -2.05 5.38 -5.50
N VAL A 80 -2.93 5.66 -4.56
CA VAL A 80 -3.44 4.65 -3.61
C VAL A 80 -4.50 3.79 -4.28
N ASP A 81 -4.45 2.47 -4.07
CA ASP A 81 -5.40 1.51 -4.62
C ASP A 81 -6.86 1.92 -4.39
N ARG A 82 -7.68 1.70 -5.42
CA ARG A 82 -9.11 1.96 -5.40
C ARG A 82 -9.85 1.04 -4.43
N THR A 83 -9.34 -0.17 -4.17
CA THR A 83 -9.92 -1.08 -3.16
C THR A 83 -9.91 -0.45 -1.77
N PHE A 84 -8.86 0.30 -1.42
CA PHE A 84 -8.82 1.09 -0.20
C PHE A 84 -9.99 2.09 -0.15
N VAL A 85 -10.17 2.88 -1.21
CA VAL A 85 -11.20 3.92 -1.29
C VAL A 85 -12.61 3.31 -1.21
N GLU A 86 -12.85 2.20 -1.91
CA GLU A 86 -14.17 1.57 -2.00
C GLU A 86 -14.53 0.76 -0.74
N LEU A 87 -13.56 0.19 -0.04
CA LEU A 87 -13.79 -0.62 1.17
C LEU A 87 -13.74 0.20 2.47
N THR A 88 -13.17 1.42 2.45
CA THR A 88 -13.10 2.30 3.63
C THR A 88 -14.47 2.49 4.31
N PRO A 89 -15.59 2.74 3.60
CA PRO A 89 -16.90 2.91 4.23
C PRO A 89 -17.46 1.64 4.90
N TYR A 90 -17.01 0.46 4.45
CA TYR A 90 -17.48 -0.83 4.95
C TYR A 90 -16.53 -1.45 5.99
N ARG A 91 -15.45 -0.76 6.32
CA ARG A 91 -14.45 -1.23 7.28
C ARG A 91 -14.95 -0.97 8.71
N PRO A 92 -14.98 -1.99 9.58
CA PRO A 92 -15.35 -1.78 10.97
C PRO A 92 -14.33 -0.90 11.69
N ALA A 93 -14.82 0.05 12.50
CA ALA A 93 -13.99 1.01 13.24
C ALA A 93 -13.03 0.37 14.26
N LYS A 94 -13.23 -0.92 14.59
CA LYS A 94 -12.30 -1.75 15.36
C LYS A 94 -11.88 -2.92 14.47
N GLY A 95 -10.58 -3.19 14.44
CA GLY A 95 -9.97 -4.26 13.65
C GLY A 95 -10.81 -5.53 13.64
N ASN A 96 -11.06 -6.03 12.44
CA ASN A 96 -12.07 -7.05 12.20
C ASN A 96 -11.65 -8.36 12.90
N ARG A 97 -12.35 -8.75 13.98
CA ARG A 97 -12.28 -10.12 14.54
C ARG A 97 -12.88 -11.17 13.58
N ALA A 98 -13.43 -10.74 12.45
CA ALA A 98 -14.24 -11.55 11.54
C ALA A 98 -13.45 -12.52 10.64
N SER A 99 -12.12 -12.40 10.53
CA SER A 99 -11.32 -13.44 9.84
C SER A 99 -11.41 -14.81 10.55
N TRP A 100 -11.85 -14.84 11.81
CA TRP A 100 -12.12 -16.06 12.57
C TRP A 100 -13.44 -16.75 12.19
N VAL A 101 -14.47 -16.01 11.77
CA VAL A 101 -15.79 -16.60 11.48
C VAL A 101 -15.77 -17.35 10.14
N ALA A 102 -14.95 -16.90 9.19
CA ALA A 102 -14.79 -17.55 7.89
C ALA A 102 -14.02 -18.88 7.94
N ARG A 103 -13.24 -19.16 9.02
CA ARG A 103 -12.58 -20.47 9.21
C ARG A 103 -13.45 -21.50 9.93
N ASN A 104 -14.64 -21.12 10.44
CA ASN A 104 -15.46 -22.02 11.24
C ASN A 104 -16.72 -22.56 10.55
N THR A 105 -16.91 -22.29 9.25
CA THR A 105 -17.76 -23.14 8.42
C THR A 105 -16.99 -24.41 8.09
N LYS A 106 -16.92 -25.32 9.07
CA LYS A 106 -16.72 -26.73 8.79
C LYS A 106 -17.74 -27.11 7.72
N GLY A 107 -17.25 -27.78 6.67
CA GLY A 107 -18.05 -28.33 5.60
C GLY A 107 -19.34 -28.93 6.15
N ARG A 108 -20.45 -28.50 5.54
CA ARG A 108 -21.73 -29.17 5.64
C ARG A 108 -22.05 -29.72 4.27
#